data_AF-A0A1H4VY09-F1
#
_entry.id   AF-A0A1H4VY09-F1
#
_cell.length_a   1.000
_cell.length_b   1.000
_cell.length_c   1.000
_cell.angle_alpha   90.00
_cell.angle_beta   90.00
_cell.angle_gamma   90.00
#
_symmetry.space_group_name_H-M   'P 1'
#
loop_
_entity.id
_entity.type
_entity.pdbx_description
1 polymer ?
#
loop_
_entity_poly.entity_id
_entity_poly.type
_entity_poly.pdbx_seq_one_letter_code
_entity_poly.pdbx_strand_id
1 'polypeptide(L)'
;MTPQHGEPETQTLGALVHQLSEQIPGLVRSEIRLAQAEVAEKGRHVGIGIGMFGAAGLLGFLSLASFVAAAILGLAQVVDGWLAALIVAVVLLGATAVAGLLGKGQVSEATPPAPERAIDGIKEDIATMKGDHHG
;
A
#
# COMPACT_ATOMS: atom_id res chain seq x y z
N MET A 1 30.39 -20.54 68.22
CA MET A 1 30.11 -20.48 66.77
C MET A 1 28.91 -19.56 66.58
N THR A 2 29.14 -18.27 66.38
CA THR A 2 28.07 -17.27 66.15
C THR A 2 27.90 -17.07 64.65
N PRO A 3 26.70 -17.27 64.08
CA PRO A 3 26.44 -16.96 62.68
C PRO A 3 26.32 -15.44 62.51
N GLN A 4 27.29 -14.85 61.82
CA GLN A 4 27.20 -13.47 61.32
C GLN A 4 26.10 -13.44 60.25
N HIS A 5 24.93 -12.93 60.61
CA HIS A 5 23.91 -12.53 59.64
C HIS A 5 24.45 -11.29 58.91
N GLY A 6 24.95 -11.50 57.69
CA GLY A 6 25.20 -10.39 56.76
C GLY A 6 23.89 -9.63 56.57
N GLU A 7 23.94 -8.33 56.79
CA GLU A 7 22.78 -7.46 56.65
C GLU A 7 22.13 -7.64 55.27
N PRO A 8 20.79 -7.68 55.18
CA PRO A 8 20.14 -7.60 53.88
C PRO A 8 20.54 -6.26 53.28
N GLU A 9 21.34 -6.29 52.21
CA GLU A 9 21.59 -5.10 51.39
C GLU A 9 20.22 -4.53 51.02
N THR A 10 19.83 -3.44 51.70
CA THR A 10 18.76 -2.57 51.25
C THR A 10 19.21 -2.06 49.89
N GLN A 11 18.74 -2.67 48.80
CA GLN A 11 18.94 -2.13 47.47
C GLN A 11 18.52 -0.67 47.52
N THR A 12 19.50 0.21 47.43
CA THR A 12 19.26 1.64 47.52
C THR A 12 18.43 2.03 46.29
N LEU A 13 17.50 2.98 46.42
CA LEU A 13 16.70 3.48 45.29
C LEU A 13 17.59 3.90 44.10
N GLY A 14 18.82 4.37 44.38
CA GLY A 14 19.84 4.66 43.37
C GLY A 14 20.33 3.44 42.59
N ALA A 15 20.46 2.27 43.23
CA ALA A 15 20.85 1.02 42.56
C ALA A 15 19.75 0.49 41.61
N LEU A 16 18.47 0.63 41.98
CA LEU A 16 17.35 0.28 41.09
C LEU A 16 17.25 1.22 39.88
N VAL A 17 17.44 2.52 40.07
CA VAL A 17 17.46 3.50 38.97
C VAL A 17 18.65 3.26 38.04
N HIS A 18 19.81 2.88 38.59
CA HIS A 18 20.98 2.49 37.79
C HIS A 18 20.71 1.24 36.95
N GLN A 19 20.12 0.20 37.53
CA GLN A 19 19.75 -1.03 36.80
C GLN A 19 18.69 -0.78 35.71
N LEU A 20 17.68 0.05 35.96
CA LEU A 20 16.70 0.43 34.93
C LEU A 20 17.36 1.22 33.79
N SER A 21 18.27 2.13 34.12
CA SER A 21 19.01 2.93 33.14
C SER A 21 19.92 2.07 32.25
N GLU A 22 20.46 0.97 32.79
CA GLU A 22 21.22 -0.02 32.01
C GLU A 22 20.34 -0.91 31.12
N GLN A 23 19.08 -1.16 31.49
CA GLN A 23 18.18 -2.07 30.77
C GLN A 23 17.37 -1.41 29.65
N ILE A 24 16.97 -0.15 29.82
CA ILE A 24 16.19 0.61 28.81
C ILE A 24 16.86 0.62 27.42
N PRO A 25 18.19 0.84 27.29
CA PRO A 25 18.88 0.80 25.98
C PRO A 25 18.72 -0.54 25.26
N GLY A 26 18.68 -1.65 26.01
CA GLY A 26 18.47 -2.99 25.48
C GLY A 26 17.06 -3.18 24.91
N LEU A 27 16.05 -2.69 25.63
CA LEU A 27 14.64 -2.75 25.21
C LEU A 27 14.40 -1.89 23.97
N VAL A 28 14.88 -0.65 23.96
CA VAL A 28 14.76 0.23 22.78
C VAL A 28 15.41 -0.41 21.56
N ARG A 29 16.59 -1.03 21.73
CA ARG A 29 17.29 -1.70 20.63
C ARG A 29 16.55 -2.95 20.14
N SER A 30 15.86 -3.68 21.01
CA SER A 30 15.06 -4.85 20.61
C SER A 30 13.80 -4.43 19.85
N GLU A 31 13.15 -3.36 20.29
CA GLU A 31 11.94 -2.81 19.66
C GLU A 31 12.26 -2.23 18.27
N ILE A 32 13.40 -1.55 18.13
CA ILE A 32 13.92 -1.14 16.82
C ILE A 32 14.20 -2.35 15.92
N ARG A 33 14.80 -3.43 16.45
CA ARG A 33 15.05 -4.65 15.66
C ARG A 33 13.76 -5.33 15.23
N LEU A 34 12.76 -5.35 16.10
CA LEU A 34 11.43 -5.89 15.79
C LEU A 34 10.76 -5.08 14.69
N ALA A 35 10.75 -3.74 14.82
CA ALA A 35 10.21 -2.85 13.80
C ALA A 35 10.94 -3.03 12.45
N GLN A 36 12.27 -3.16 12.45
CA GLN A 36 13.04 -3.45 11.24
C GLN A 36 12.64 -4.78 10.60
N ALA A 37 12.45 -5.84 11.41
CA ALA A 37 12.02 -7.14 10.92
C ALA A 37 10.61 -7.07 10.30
N GLU A 38 9.67 -6.40 10.97
CA GLU A 38 8.30 -6.23 10.48
C GLU A 38 8.25 -5.41 9.18
N VAL A 39 9.03 -4.34 9.09
CA VAL A 39 9.14 -3.54 7.85
C VAL A 39 9.77 -4.36 6.72
N ALA A 40 10.81 -5.15 7.00
CA ALA A 40 11.43 -6.02 6.00
C ALA A 40 10.46 -7.09 5.49
N GLU A 41 9.69 -7.71 6.39
CA GLU A 41 8.70 -8.71 6.04
C GLU A 41 7.53 -8.12 5.23
N LYS A 42 6.98 -6.98 5.66
CA LYS A 42 5.96 -6.24 4.89
C LYS A 42 6.50 -5.82 3.51
N GLY A 43 7.72 -5.30 3.47
CA GLY A 43 8.40 -4.89 2.23
C GLY A 43 8.59 -6.05 1.25
N ARG A 44 8.95 -7.24 1.74
CA ARG A 44 9.07 -8.45 0.92
C ARG A 44 7.74 -8.85 0.29
N HIS A 45 6.66 -8.88 1.07
CA HIS A 45 5.33 -9.23 0.55
C HIS A 45 4.85 -8.22 -0.50
N VAL A 46 5.04 -6.92 -0.24
CA VAL A 46 4.74 -5.87 -1.22
C VAL A 46 5.59 -6.04 -2.49
N GLY A 47 6.88 -6.29 -2.36
CA GLY A 47 7.79 -6.48 -3.50
C GLY A 47 7.42 -7.68 -4.37
N ILE A 48 7.10 -8.82 -3.74
CA ILE A 48 6.59 -10.00 -4.45
C ILE A 48 5.26 -9.69 -5.13
N GLY A 49 4.35 -9.00 -4.43
CA GLY A 49 3.06 -8.60 -4.98
C GLY A 49 3.20 -7.73 -6.23
N ILE A 50 4.03 -6.68 -6.18
CA ILE A 50 4.32 -5.80 -7.32
C ILE A 50 4.96 -6.61 -8.47
N GLY A 51 5.92 -7.49 -8.15
CA GLY A 51 6.57 -8.34 -9.15
C GLY A 51 5.60 -9.27 -9.86
N MET A 52 4.73 -9.96 -9.10
CA MET A 52 3.70 -10.85 -9.63
C MET A 52 2.66 -10.09 -10.45
N PHE A 53 2.22 -8.92 -10.00
CA PHE A 53 1.25 -8.10 -10.72
C PHE A 53 1.84 -7.56 -12.03
N GLY A 54 3.10 -7.13 -12.00
CA GLY A 54 3.83 -6.73 -13.21
C GLY A 54 3.97 -7.89 -14.21
N ALA A 55 4.36 -9.07 -13.75
CA ALA A 55 4.45 -10.27 -14.59
C ALA A 55 3.09 -10.67 -15.17
N ALA A 56 2.03 -10.68 -14.35
CA ALA A 56 0.67 -10.96 -14.79
C ALA A 56 0.17 -9.94 -15.83
N GLY A 57 0.47 -8.64 -15.63
CA GLY A 57 0.15 -7.58 -16.59
C GLY A 57 0.86 -7.79 -17.93
N LEU A 58 2.15 -8.10 -17.91
CA LEU A 58 2.92 -8.38 -19.14
C LEU A 58 2.40 -9.63 -19.87
N LEU A 59 2.20 -10.73 -19.14
CA LEU A 59 1.67 -11.98 -19.71
C LEU A 59 0.26 -11.79 -20.25
N GLY A 60 -0.60 -11.06 -19.54
CA GLY A 60 -1.93 -10.69 -19.98
C GLY A 60 -1.91 -9.86 -21.27
N PHE A 61 -1.02 -8.86 -21.34
CA PHE A 61 -0.82 -8.06 -22.55
C PHE A 61 -0.36 -8.91 -23.74
N LEU A 62 0.64 -9.78 -23.56
CA LEU A 62 1.14 -10.66 -24.62
C LEU A 62 0.09 -11.69 -25.08
N SER A 63 -0.71 -12.21 -24.16
CA SER A 63 -1.82 -13.12 -24.45
C SER A 63 -2.89 -12.42 -25.27
N LEU A 64 -3.28 -11.20 -24.88
CA LEU A 64 -4.24 -10.39 -25.64
C LEU A 64 -3.71 -10.07 -27.04
N ALA A 65 -2.44 -9.65 -27.17
CA ALA A 65 -1.81 -9.38 -28.46
C ALA A 65 -1.80 -10.62 -29.36
N SER A 66 -1.54 -11.80 -28.79
CA SER A 66 -1.58 -13.08 -29.51
C SER A 66 -2.99 -13.43 -29.98
N PHE A 67 -4.03 -13.18 -29.18
CA PHE A 67 -5.43 -13.35 -29.62
C PHE A 67 -5.84 -12.35 -30.70
N VAL A 68 -5.39 -11.11 -30.63
CA VAL A 68 -5.60 -10.13 -31.70
C VAL A 68 -4.95 -10.62 -33.01
N ALA A 69 -3.70 -11.08 -32.95
CA ALA A 69 -3.03 -11.64 -34.12
C ALA A 69 -3.76 -12.87 -34.67
N ALA A 70 -4.22 -13.79 -33.80
CA ALA A 70 -4.99 -14.96 -34.20
C ALA A 70 -6.32 -14.58 -34.87
N ALA A 71 -7.03 -13.58 -34.35
CA ALA A 71 -8.26 -13.08 -34.94
C ALA A 71 -8.02 -12.48 -36.34
N ILE A 72 -6.95 -11.69 -36.50
CA ILE A 72 -6.57 -11.12 -37.80
C ILE A 72 -6.23 -12.24 -38.80
N LEU A 73 -5.37 -13.18 -38.41
CA LEU A 73 -4.95 -14.29 -39.28
C LEU A 73 -6.10 -15.23 -39.64
N GLY A 74 -7.03 -15.48 -38.70
CA GLY A 74 -8.23 -16.26 -38.96
C GLY A 74 -9.18 -15.57 -39.93
N LEU A 75 -9.41 -14.26 -39.74
CA LEU A 75 -10.26 -13.47 -40.64
C LEU A 75 -9.62 -13.28 -42.02
N ALA A 76 -8.28 -13.23 -42.08
CA ALA A 76 -7.53 -13.15 -43.33
C ALA A 76 -7.67 -14.41 -44.22
N GLN A 77 -8.26 -15.50 -43.72
CA GLN A 77 -8.60 -16.67 -44.54
C GLN A 77 -9.83 -16.43 -45.44
N VAL A 78 -10.64 -15.41 -45.13
CA VAL A 78 -11.89 -15.11 -45.85
C VAL A 78 -11.90 -13.72 -46.49
N VAL A 79 -11.03 -12.80 -46.05
CA VAL A 79 -10.84 -11.46 -46.63
C VAL A 79 -9.36 -11.11 -46.75
N ASP A 80 -9.02 -10.04 -47.48
CA ASP A 80 -7.64 -9.55 -47.56
C ASP A 80 -7.05 -9.24 -46.18
N GLY A 81 -5.77 -9.59 -45.96
CA GLY A 81 -5.11 -9.45 -44.66
C GLY A 81 -5.11 -8.01 -44.11
N TRP A 82 -4.98 -7.00 -44.99
CA TRP A 82 -5.06 -5.59 -44.58
C TRP A 82 -6.46 -5.22 -44.10
N LEU A 83 -7.50 -5.76 -44.74
CA LEU A 83 -8.90 -5.51 -44.37
C LEU A 83 -9.26 -6.24 -43.07
N ALA A 84 -8.77 -7.47 -42.89
CA ALA A 84 -8.91 -8.21 -41.63
C ALA A 84 -8.33 -7.42 -40.45
N ALA A 85 -7.12 -6.86 -40.61
CA ALA A 85 -6.49 -6.04 -39.58
C ALA A 85 -7.32 -4.79 -39.23
N LEU A 86 -7.87 -4.09 -40.24
CA LEU A 86 -8.73 -2.93 -40.03
C LEU A 86 -10.04 -3.28 -39.32
N ILE A 87 -10.69 -4.38 -39.69
CA ILE A 87 -11.92 -4.83 -39.05
C ILE A 87 -11.69 -5.11 -37.56
N VAL A 88 -10.65 -5.88 -37.24
CA VAL A 88 -10.30 -6.19 -35.84
C VAL A 88 -9.95 -4.91 -35.07
N ALA A 89 -9.20 -3.99 -35.68
CA ALA A 89 -8.86 -2.70 -35.07
C ALA A 89 -10.11 -1.86 -34.73
N VAL A 90 -11.08 -1.77 -35.64
CA VAL A 90 -12.34 -1.04 -35.41
C VAL A 90 -13.14 -1.66 -34.27
N VAL A 91 -13.22 -3.00 -34.21
CA VAL A 91 -13.90 -3.71 -33.11
C VAL A 91 -13.23 -3.41 -31.77
N LEU A 92 -11.90 -3.46 -31.71
CA LEU A 92 -11.14 -3.17 -30.49
C LEU A 92 -11.26 -1.69 -30.07
N LEU A 93 -11.27 -0.76 -31.02
CA LEU A 93 -11.51 0.66 -30.73
C LEU A 93 -12.92 0.88 -30.16
N GLY A 94 -13.93 0.21 -30.72
CA GLY A 94 -15.29 0.23 -30.19
C GLY A 94 -15.33 -0.29 -28.75
N ALA A 95 -14.73 -1.44 -28.49
CA ALA A 95 -14.64 -2.02 -27.14
C ALA A 95 -13.90 -1.09 -26.16
N THR A 96 -12.80 -0.48 -26.61
CA THR A 96 -12.01 0.48 -25.82
C THR A 96 -12.82 1.73 -25.50
N ALA A 97 -13.58 2.28 -26.46
CA ALA A 97 -14.44 3.43 -26.24
C ALA A 97 -15.52 3.11 -25.20
N VAL A 98 -16.19 1.97 -25.31
CA VAL A 98 -17.22 1.54 -24.34
C VAL A 98 -16.61 1.35 -22.94
N ALA A 99 -15.50 0.62 -22.83
CA ALA A 99 -14.82 0.40 -21.56
C ALA A 99 -14.33 1.73 -20.94
N GLY A 100 -13.79 2.64 -21.75
CA GLY A 100 -13.36 3.96 -21.31
C GLY A 100 -14.51 4.83 -20.79
N LEU A 101 -15.67 4.81 -21.47
CA LEU A 101 -16.86 5.54 -21.04
C LEU A 101 -17.42 4.98 -19.71
N LEU A 102 -17.52 3.66 -19.57
CA LEU A 102 -17.97 3.01 -18.35
C LEU A 102 -16.99 3.25 -17.19
N GLY A 103 -15.69 3.13 -17.45
CA GLY A 103 -14.64 3.41 -16.48
C GLY A 103 -14.66 4.85 -16.00
N LYS A 104 -14.87 5.81 -16.90
CA LYS A 104 -15.02 7.22 -16.54
C LYS A 104 -16.19 7.44 -15.58
N GLY A 105 -17.31 6.75 -15.78
CA GLY A 105 -18.48 6.81 -14.89
C GLY A 105 -18.11 6.39 -13.46
N GLN A 106 -17.51 5.21 -13.31
CA GLN A 106 -17.10 4.67 -12.01
C GLN A 106 -16.07 5.57 -11.29
N VAL A 107 -15.09 6.10 -12.03
CA VAL A 107 -14.07 7.01 -11.45
C VAL A 107 -14.70 8.33 -11.02
N SER A 108 -15.67 8.84 -11.79
CA SER A 108 -16.37 10.09 -11.47
C SER A 108 -17.21 9.93 -10.19
N GLU A 109 -17.80 8.75 -9.97
CA GLU A 109 -18.61 8.45 -8.77
C GLU A 109 -17.76 8.25 -7.51
N ALA A 110 -16.49 7.84 -7.67
CA ALA A 110 -15.52 7.73 -6.59
C ALA A 110 -14.81 9.07 -6.25
N THR A 111 -15.26 10.19 -6.84
CA THR A 111 -14.70 11.53 -6.63
C THR A 111 -15.68 12.37 -5.80
N PRO A 112 -15.21 13.07 -4.73
CA PRO A 112 -13.82 13.31 -4.41
C PRO A 112 -13.16 12.18 -3.59
N PRO A 113 -11.90 11.84 -3.90
CA PRO A 113 -11.11 10.87 -3.12
C PRO A 113 -10.74 11.38 -1.73
N ALA A 114 -10.98 12.67 -1.46
CA ALA A 114 -10.77 13.28 -0.16
C ALA A 114 -12.01 13.07 0.72
N PRO A 115 -11.86 12.63 1.98
CA PRO A 115 -12.97 12.50 2.90
C PRO A 115 -13.44 13.90 3.33
N GLU A 116 -14.33 14.49 2.55
CA GLU A 116 -14.83 15.86 2.76
C GLU A 116 -15.30 16.09 4.19
N ARG A 117 -16.06 15.13 4.76
CA ARG A 117 -16.53 15.20 6.15
C ARG A 117 -15.41 15.24 7.18
N ALA A 118 -14.31 14.52 6.96
CA ALA A 118 -13.17 14.52 7.87
C ALA A 118 -12.38 15.83 7.77
N ILE A 119 -12.27 16.38 6.55
CA ILE A 119 -11.63 17.67 6.32
C ILE A 119 -12.46 18.81 6.93
N ASP A 120 -13.78 18.74 6.83
CA ASP A 120 -14.67 19.76 7.37
C ASP A 120 -14.72 19.73 8.90
N GLY A 121 -14.68 18.56 9.53
CA GLY A 121 -14.53 18.44 10.99
C GLY A 121 -13.23 19.08 11.49
N ILE A 122 -12.11 18.87 10.80
CA ILE A 122 -10.83 19.50 11.16
C ILE A 122 -10.89 21.03 11.01
N LYS A 123 -11.59 21.55 9.99
CA LYS A 123 -11.77 23.01 9.83
C LYS A 123 -12.61 23.60 10.97
N GLU A 124 -13.65 22.89 11.40
CA GLU A 124 -14.53 23.29 12.50
C GLU A 124 -13.78 23.30 13.84
N ASP A 125 -12.97 22.28 14.10
CA ASP A 125 -12.10 22.21 15.28
C ASP A 125 -11.10 23.38 15.31
N ILE A 126 -10.47 23.69 14.17
CA ILE A 126 -9.55 24.83 14.04
C ILE A 126 -10.28 26.17 14.23
N ALA A 127 -11.51 26.31 13.71
CA ALA A 127 -12.31 27.52 13.86
C ALA A 127 -12.69 27.75 15.33
N THR A 128 -13.05 26.69 16.06
CA THR A 128 -13.34 26.72 17.49
C THR A 128 -12.09 27.15 18.29
N MET A 129 -10.93 26.54 18.03
CA MET A 129 -9.67 26.91 18.69
C MET A 129 -9.21 28.35 18.40
N LYS A 130 -9.56 28.90 17.23
CA LYS A 130 -9.22 30.28 16.84
C LYS A 130 -10.20 31.31 17.41
N GLY A 131 -11.44 30.91 17.69
CA GLY A 131 -12.46 31.73 18.34
C GLY A 131 -12.23 31.93 19.85
N ASP A 132 -11.59 30.97 20.51
CA ASP A 132 -11.31 30.96 21.96
C ASP A 132 -10.12 31.84 22.41
N HIS A 133 -9.67 32.79 21.58
CA HIS A 133 -8.59 33.74 21.95
C HIS A 133 -9.06 35.19 22.23
N HIS A 134 -10.35 35.40 22.44
CA HIS A 134 -10.90 36.69 22.91
C HIS A 134 -11.75 36.49 24.19
N GLY A 135 -11.07 36.48 25.34
CA GLY A 135 -11.65 36.52 26.68
C GLY A 135 -10.58 36.77 27.72
#